data_AF-A0A7S0ZZ51-F1
#
_entry.id   AF-A0A7S0ZZ51-F1
#
_cell.length_a   1.000
_cell.length_b   1.000
_cell.length_c   1.000
_cell.angle_alpha   90.00
_cell.angle_beta   90.00
_cell.angle_gamma   90.00
#
_symmetry.space_group_name_H-M   'P 1'
#
loop_
_entity.id
_entity.type
_entity.pdbx_description
1 polymer ?
#
loop_
_entity_poly.entity_id
_entity_poly.type
_entity_poly.pdbx_seq_one_letter_code
_entity_poly.pdbx_strand_id
1 'polypeptide(L)'
;QGLAVWHRSACQCKRQNSAMACVSSVASNSDVPQVVMSQRLSELLLQFPSAAIGGVQWCVLARKYEERFSARLDARSLGHTSAVSLATTLLWDVARLVDATDTDNPILALEDGVALSPQPGCIGSWPSLYSSLCTIVQNNGADELQATQAAAVSRHAGRSLLLSRVKPLLQAHWHAHFDEASFSYWNEQGVMVKVKKLKHLITALLRWRSERLTWLLAEGRKPSTLDRALLVKLELAPASCQNDLLLSCVQDERVMEEMLKSPETGVQVRREMSSAEQGQTPPPSVHELFDDPFEPPPQKLDRWPSSLLTPTGSDRGFWSGVSSPLFTSGRANFEMDSADSTQSTMTPTSELDENIGFMPTNQQSACAVVPVWFSYLPATLFGDRGDIPSGIVDRLRSKFEPSSSSFTPPASWQSATQ
;
A
#
# COMPACT_ATOMS: atom_id res chain seq x y z
N GLN A 1 -20.67 -24.96 -26.84
CA GLN A 1 -20.60 -23.57 -27.35
C GLN A 1 -20.91 -22.66 -26.18
N GLY A 2 -19.95 -21.82 -25.77
CA GLY A 2 -20.04 -21.03 -24.53
C GLY A 2 -18.67 -20.85 -23.88
N LEU A 3 -17.69 -20.40 -24.67
CA LEU A 3 -16.42 -19.90 -24.15
C LEU A 3 -16.73 -18.58 -23.44
N ALA A 4 -16.76 -18.58 -22.11
CA ALA A 4 -16.68 -17.37 -21.32
C ALA A 4 -15.26 -16.81 -21.48
N VAL A 5 -15.10 -16.02 -22.53
CA VAL A 5 -13.95 -15.16 -22.79
C VAL A 5 -13.85 -14.20 -21.60
N TRP A 6 -12.82 -14.37 -20.79
CA TRP A 6 -12.34 -13.31 -19.90
C TRP A 6 -11.86 -12.17 -20.80
N HIS A 7 -12.77 -11.25 -21.11
CA HIS A 7 -12.41 -9.99 -21.73
C HIS A 7 -11.50 -9.25 -20.76
N ARG A 8 -10.20 -9.22 -21.06
CA ARG A 8 -9.32 -8.15 -20.59
C ARG A 8 -9.96 -6.85 -21.06
N SER A 9 -10.65 -6.18 -20.16
CA SER A 9 -11.06 -4.79 -20.38
C SER A 9 -9.78 -4.00 -20.58
N ALA A 10 -9.51 -3.64 -21.83
CA ALA A 10 -8.61 -2.55 -22.14
C ALA A 10 -9.17 -1.32 -21.41
N CYS A 11 -8.52 -0.89 -20.33
CA CYS A 11 -8.80 0.39 -19.71
C CYS A 11 -8.44 1.49 -20.69
N GLN A 12 -9.35 1.78 -21.63
CA GLN A 12 -9.30 2.95 -22.46
C GLN A 12 -9.65 4.14 -21.57
N CYS A 13 -8.63 4.68 -20.91
CA CYS A 13 -8.72 5.86 -20.07
C CYS A 13 -9.02 7.07 -20.98
N LYS A 14 -10.30 7.25 -21.33
CA LYS A 14 -10.79 8.36 -22.13
C LYS A 14 -10.79 9.62 -21.26
N ARG A 15 -9.64 10.30 -21.22
CA ARG A 15 -9.45 11.61 -20.57
C ARG A 15 -10.24 12.66 -21.36
N GLN A 16 -11.41 13.07 -20.86
CA GLN A 16 -11.99 14.38 -21.19
C GLN A 16 -11.44 15.40 -20.19
N ASN A 17 -10.27 15.96 -20.50
CA ASN A 17 -9.79 17.17 -19.83
C ASN A 17 -10.06 18.35 -20.76
N SER A 18 -10.88 19.28 -20.28
CA SER A 18 -11.13 20.57 -20.90
C SER A 18 -9.81 21.33 -21.04
N ALA A 19 -9.50 21.75 -22.27
CA ALA A 19 -8.21 22.33 -22.65
C ALA A 19 -8.11 23.80 -22.22
N MET A 20 -7.36 24.06 -21.15
CA MET A 20 -6.70 25.35 -20.95
C MET A 20 -5.30 25.22 -21.56
N ALA A 21 -5.13 25.75 -22.77
CA ALA A 21 -3.88 25.67 -23.51
C ALA A 21 -2.83 26.63 -22.90
N CYS A 22 -2.14 26.19 -21.85
CA CYS A 22 -0.87 26.79 -21.46
C CYS A 22 0.19 26.32 -22.46
N VAL A 23 0.66 27.25 -23.29
CA VAL A 23 1.83 27.07 -24.16
C VAL A 23 3.04 26.81 -23.24
N SER A 24 3.31 25.53 -22.99
CA SER A 24 4.44 25.10 -22.17
C SER A 24 5.67 25.15 -23.06
N SER A 25 6.53 26.13 -22.80
CA SER A 25 7.86 26.23 -23.42
C SER A 25 8.57 24.88 -23.25
N VAL A 26 8.98 24.27 -24.37
CA VAL A 26 9.73 23.02 -24.41
C VAL A 26 11.14 23.33 -23.90
N ALA A 27 11.28 23.43 -22.59
CA ALA A 27 12.58 23.31 -21.96
C ALA A 27 13.11 21.94 -22.38
N SER A 28 14.16 21.94 -23.20
CA SER A 28 14.96 20.75 -23.48
C SER A 28 15.22 20.08 -22.14
N ASN A 29 14.71 18.85 -21.96
CA ASN A 29 14.92 18.05 -20.75
C ASN A 29 16.40 18.13 -20.41
N SER A 30 16.74 18.94 -19.41
CA SER A 30 18.09 19.00 -18.87
C SER A 30 18.47 17.58 -18.48
N ASP A 31 19.62 17.10 -18.93
CA ASP A 31 20.12 15.74 -18.70
C ASP A 31 20.13 15.43 -17.19
N VAL A 32 19.02 14.87 -16.68
CA VAL A 32 18.95 14.37 -15.31
C VAL A 32 19.82 13.12 -15.29
N PRO A 33 20.87 13.05 -14.44
CA PRO A 33 21.72 11.87 -14.41
C PRO A 33 20.90 10.61 -14.13
N GLN A 34 21.22 9.51 -14.83
CA GLN A 34 20.50 8.24 -14.73
C GLN A 34 20.41 7.72 -13.29
N VAL A 35 21.46 7.94 -12.48
CA VAL A 35 21.50 7.59 -11.06
C VAL A 35 20.40 8.31 -10.27
N VAL A 36 20.18 9.60 -10.55
CA VAL A 36 19.12 10.39 -9.89
C VAL A 36 17.74 9.90 -10.31
N MET A 37 17.56 9.52 -11.58
CA MET A 37 16.30 8.93 -12.06
C MET A 37 16.02 7.59 -11.38
N SER A 38 17.02 6.71 -11.31
CA SER A 38 16.94 5.42 -10.62
C SER A 38 16.54 5.58 -9.15
N GLN A 39 17.20 6.49 -8.42
CA GLN A 39 16.87 6.77 -7.02
C GLN A 39 15.44 7.26 -6.86
N ARG A 40 15.03 8.28 -7.61
CA ARG A 40 13.68 8.85 -7.57
C ARG A 40 12.60 7.82 -7.91
N LEU A 41 12.88 6.96 -8.89
CA LEU A 41 11.96 5.91 -9.31
C LEU A 41 11.84 4.81 -8.25
N SER A 42 12.95 4.48 -7.58
CA SER A 42 12.98 3.53 -6.46
C SER A 42 12.18 4.05 -5.27
N GLU A 43 12.39 5.33 -4.90
CA GLU A 43 11.60 6.01 -3.86
C GLU A 43 10.11 6.03 -4.22
N LEU A 44 9.78 6.27 -5.50
CA LEU A 44 8.39 6.26 -5.97
C LEU A 44 7.78 4.86 -5.90
N LEU A 45 8.49 3.82 -6.33
CA LEU A 45 8.04 2.43 -6.27
C LEU A 45 7.76 1.99 -4.83
N LEU A 46 8.62 2.42 -3.88
CA LEU A 46 8.46 2.21 -2.45
C LEU A 46 7.24 2.94 -1.83
N GLN A 47 6.50 3.75 -2.60
CA GLN A 47 5.23 4.33 -2.16
C GLN A 47 4.00 3.52 -2.60
N PHE A 48 4.19 2.42 -3.33
CA PHE A 48 3.11 1.52 -3.74
C PHE A 48 3.13 0.23 -2.90
N PRO A 49 2.08 -0.08 -2.12
CA PRO A 49 2.01 -1.34 -1.39
C PRO A 49 1.86 -2.53 -2.36
N SER A 50 1.24 -2.31 -3.52
CA SER A 50 1.08 -3.32 -4.57
C SER A 50 2.41 -3.79 -5.14
N ALA A 51 3.49 -2.99 -5.05
CA ALA A 51 4.83 -3.38 -5.47
C ALA A 51 5.35 -4.60 -4.68
N ALA A 52 4.93 -4.79 -3.43
CA ALA A 52 5.24 -5.99 -2.64
C ALA A 52 4.19 -7.10 -2.78
N ILE A 53 3.03 -6.83 -3.42
CA ILE A 53 1.93 -7.79 -3.62
C ILE A 53 2.08 -8.52 -4.96
N GLY A 54 1.70 -7.87 -6.07
CA GLY A 54 1.76 -8.44 -7.43
C GLY A 54 2.55 -7.57 -8.41
N GLY A 55 3.02 -6.41 -7.94
CA GLY A 55 3.76 -5.43 -8.73
C GLY A 55 2.94 -4.20 -9.12
N VAL A 56 3.59 -3.29 -9.84
CA VAL A 56 3.06 -2.03 -10.36
C VAL A 56 3.34 -1.99 -11.85
N GLN A 57 2.32 -1.60 -12.62
CA GLN A 57 2.49 -1.40 -14.06
C GLN A 57 3.41 -0.22 -14.34
N TRP A 58 4.30 -0.38 -15.31
CA TRP A 58 5.25 0.65 -15.72
C TRP A 58 4.56 1.97 -16.09
N CYS A 59 3.46 1.93 -16.83
CA CYS A 59 2.75 3.15 -17.24
C CYS A 59 2.23 3.98 -16.06
N VAL A 60 1.81 3.32 -14.97
CA VAL A 60 1.36 3.99 -13.74
C VAL A 60 2.55 4.66 -13.06
N LEU A 61 3.66 3.94 -12.94
CA LEU A 61 4.88 4.43 -12.32
C LEU A 61 5.47 5.61 -13.10
N ALA A 62 5.56 5.49 -14.43
CA ALA A 62 6.06 6.53 -15.32
C ALA A 62 5.21 7.79 -15.30
N ARG A 63 3.87 7.65 -15.32
CA ARG A 63 2.95 8.78 -15.17
C ARG A 63 3.15 9.50 -13.84
N LYS A 64 3.30 8.76 -12.73
CA LYS A 64 3.51 9.35 -11.40
C LYS A 64 4.88 10.01 -11.26
N TYR A 65 5.88 9.47 -11.94
CA TYR A 65 7.19 10.09 -12.04
C TYR A 65 7.11 11.43 -12.78
N GLU A 66 6.44 11.48 -13.93
CA GLU A 66 6.24 12.71 -14.71
C GLU A 66 5.45 13.75 -13.90
N GLU A 67 4.38 13.36 -13.22
CA GLU A 67 3.60 14.26 -12.36
C GLU A 67 4.43 14.86 -11.22
N ARG A 68 5.34 14.08 -10.61
CA ARG A 68 6.11 14.52 -9.44
C ARG A 68 7.37 15.30 -9.78
N PHE A 69 8.05 14.94 -10.87
CA PHE A 69 9.36 15.48 -11.22
C PHE A 69 9.35 16.31 -12.50
N SER A 70 8.19 16.46 -13.15
CA SER A 70 8.03 17.18 -14.42
C SER A 70 8.98 16.69 -15.52
N ALA A 71 9.36 15.41 -15.46
CA ALA A 71 10.31 14.77 -16.37
C ALA A 71 9.70 13.50 -16.95
N ARG A 72 9.76 13.34 -18.27
CA ARG A 72 9.19 12.19 -18.97
C ARG A 72 10.12 10.97 -18.92
N LEU A 73 9.58 9.81 -18.55
CA LEU A 73 10.26 8.52 -18.71
C LEU A 73 9.89 7.91 -20.06
N ASP A 74 10.55 8.38 -21.12
CA ASP A 74 10.45 7.75 -22.45
C ASP A 74 11.70 6.93 -22.73
N ALA A 75 11.53 5.62 -22.90
CA ALA A 75 12.60 4.67 -23.19
C ALA A 75 13.44 5.10 -24.40
N ARG A 76 12.80 5.56 -25.48
CA ARG A 76 13.52 5.93 -26.71
C ARG A 76 14.36 7.18 -26.51
N SER A 77 13.83 8.16 -25.78
CA SER A 77 14.56 9.40 -25.46
C SER A 77 15.82 9.13 -24.61
N LEU A 78 15.79 8.06 -23.81
CA LEU A 78 16.90 7.64 -22.94
C LEU A 78 17.81 6.58 -23.59
N GLY A 79 17.64 6.30 -24.90
CA GLY A 79 18.48 5.34 -25.63
C GLY A 79 18.15 3.87 -25.40
N HIS A 80 16.99 3.56 -24.80
CA HIS A 80 16.50 2.21 -24.60
C HIS A 80 15.51 1.79 -25.69
N THR A 81 15.51 0.49 -26.02
CA THR A 81 14.64 -0.07 -27.07
C THR A 81 13.21 -0.32 -26.61
N SER A 82 12.99 -0.50 -25.31
CA SER A 82 11.67 -0.80 -24.72
C SER A 82 11.58 -0.33 -23.26
N ALA A 83 10.35 -0.28 -22.73
CA ALA A 83 10.11 0.03 -21.32
C ALA A 83 10.71 -1.03 -20.38
N VAL A 84 10.66 -2.31 -20.77
CA VAL A 84 11.34 -3.40 -20.04
C VAL A 84 12.85 -3.12 -19.90
N SER A 85 13.53 -2.75 -21.00
CA SER A 85 14.96 -2.46 -20.96
C SER A 85 15.30 -1.25 -20.09
N LEU A 86 14.47 -0.20 -20.16
CA LEU A 86 14.65 0.98 -19.31
C LEU A 86 14.43 0.62 -17.83
N ALA A 87 13.36 -0.10 -17.52
CA ALA A 87 13.00 -0.51 -16.17
C ALA A 87 14.08 -1.39 -15.53
N THR A 88 14.56 -2.40 -16.25
CA THR A 88 15.64 -3.26 -15.75
C THR A 88 16.92 -2.47 -15.54
N THR A 89 17.27 -1.54 -16.43
CA THR A 89 18.48 -0.72 -16.25
C THR A 89 18.37 0.22 -15.05
N LEU A 90 17.21 0.85 -14.83
CA LEU A 90 17.02 1.82 -13.75
C LEU A 90 16.77 1.18 -12.39
N LEU A 91 16.17 0.00 -12.31
CA LEU A 91 15.65 -0.58 -11.05
C LEU A 91 16.19 -1.98 -10.74
N TRP A 92 17.27 -2.44 -11.41
CA TRP A 92 17.81 -3.79 -11.23
C TRP A 92 18.12 -4.18 -9.78
N ASP A 93 18.49 -3.22 -8.93
CA ASP A 93 18.80 -3.46 -7.50
C ASP A 93 17.57 -3.51 -6.59
N VAL A 94 16.43 -2.98 -7.05
CA VAL A 94 15.28 -2.66 -6.19
C VAL A 94 14.04 -3.43 -6.61
N ALA A 95 13.91 -3.72 -7.91
CA ALA A 95 12.74 -4.31 -8.51
C ALA A 95 13.07 -5.56 -9.33
N ARG A 96 12.16 -6.54 -9.25
CA ARG A 96 12.08 -7.70 -10.14
C ARG A 96 10.94 -7.54 -11.14
N LEU A 97 11.10 -8.16 -12.30
CA LEU A 97 10.09 -8.22 -13.34
C LEU A 97 9.10 -9.36 -13.03
N VAL A 98 7.81 -9.04 -12.84
CA VAL A 98 6.77 -10.04 -12.56
C VAL A 98 6.15 -10.57 -13.83
N ASP A 99 5.84 -9.65 -14.75
CA ASP A 99 5.28 -9.91 -16.07
C ASP A 99 6.01 -9.04 -17.10
N ALA A 100 6.58 -9.70 -18.10
CA ALA A 100 7.33 -9.12 -19.20
C ALA A 100 6.64 -9.34 -20.56
N THR A 101 5.41 -9.87 -20.55
CA THR A 101 4.67 -10.19 -21.78
C THR A 101 4.36 -8.93 -22.60
N ASP A 102 4.11 -7.82 -21.93
CA ASP A 102 4.00 -6.49 -22.53
C ASP A 102 5.35 -5.76 -22.39
N THR A 103 6.06 -5.60 -23.51
CA THR A 103 7.39 -4.95 -23.53
C THR A 103 7.34 -3.46 -23.23
N ASP A 104 6.17 -2.84 -23.42
CA ASP A 104 5.96 -1.40 -23.24
C ASP A 104 5.30 -1.07 -21.89
N ASN A 105 4.61 -2.04 -21.28
CA ASN A 105 4.01 -1.88 -19.96
C ASN A 105 4.28 -3.08 -19.03
N PRO A 106 5.56 -3.35 -18.68
CA PRO A 106 5.88 -4.42 -17.76
C PRO A 106 5.30 -4.19 -16.35
N ILE A 107 5.15 -5.30 -15.61
CA ILE A 107 4.79 -5.26 -14.19
C ILE A 107 6.04 -5.44 -13.34
N LEU A 108 6.33 -4.46 -12.49
CA LEU A 108 7.49 -4.42 -11.60
C LEU A 108 7.08 -4.68 -10.15
N ALA A 109 7.71 -5.64 -9.48
CA ALA A 109 7.57 -5.83 -8.04
C ALA A 109 8.88 -5.53 -7.32
N LEU A 110 8.80 -5.20 -6.03
CA LEU A 110 9.98 -5.06 -5.19
C LEU A 110 10.69 -6.40 -5.02
N GLU A 111 12.01 -6.35 -4.93
CA GLU A 111 12.78 -7.49 -4.46
C GLU A 111 12.46 -7.80 -3.00
N ASP A 112 12.46 -9.09 -2.64
CA ASP A 112 12.14 -9.56 -1.29
C ASP A 112 13.04 -8.90 -0.23
N GLY A 113 14.34 -8.77 -0.53
CA GLY A 113 15.30 -8.15 0.39
C GLY A 113 14.97 -6.69 0.69
N VAL A 114 14.56 -5.94 -0.34
CA VAL A 114 14.16 -4.53 -0.19
C VAL A 114 12.83 -4.41 0.55
N ALA A 115 11.85 -5.24 0.21
CA ALA A 115 10.53 -5.22 0.86
C ALA A 115 10.56 -5.65 2.34
N LEU A 116 11.51 -6.51 2.72
CA LEU A 116 11.75 -6.92 4.12
C LEU A 116 12.69 -5.97 4.88
N SER A 117 13.39 -5.07 4.20
CA SER A 117 14.23 -4.05 4.83
C SER A 117 13.38 -2.89 5.34
N PRO A 118 13.55 -2.45 6.60
CA PRO A 118 12.76 -1.35 7.14
C PRO A 118 13.13 -0.02 6.43
N GLN A 119 12.15 0.57 5.74
CA GLN A 119 12.28 1.88 5.09
C GLN A 119 11.23 2.84 5.69
N PRO A 120 11.60 3.64 6.70
CA PRO A 120 10.68 4.55 7.38
C PRO A 120 10.03 5.54 6.40
N GLY A 121 8.71 5.71 6.50
CA GLY A 121 7.94 6.57 5.60
C GLY A 121 7.63 5.96 4.22
N CYS A 122 8.20 4.82 3.89
CA CYS A 122 7.93 4.08 2.66
C CYS A 122 7.00 2.90 2.93
N ILE A 123 5.80 2.93 2.35
CA ILE A 123 4.81 1.86 2.56
C ILE A 123 5.13 0.58 1.78
N GLY A 124 6.03 0.63 0.80
CA GLY A 124 6.48 -0.53 0.02
C GLY A 124 7.22 -1.55 0.87
N SER A 125 7.85 -1.13 1.98
CA SER A 125 8.41 -2.01 3.00
C SER A 125 7.39 -2.45 4.05
N TRP A 126 6.09 -2.46 3.72
CA TRP A 126 5.07 -2.96 4.63
C TRP A 126 5.30 -4.41 5.11
N PRO A 127 5.93 -5.33 4.36
CA PRO A 127 6.25 -6.66 4.87
C PRO A 127 7.21 -6.62 6.07
N SER A 128 8.20 -5.72 6.04
CA SER A 128 9.11 -5.46 7.17
C SER A 128 8.35 -4.99 8.40
N LEU A 129 7.44 -4.03 8.23
CA LEU A 129 6.57 -3.53 9.30
C LEU A 129 5.67 -4.63 9.85
N TYR A 130 5.07 -5.44 8.97
CA TYR A 130 4.22 -6.57 9.35
C TYR A 130 4.98 -7.60 10.19
N SER A 131 6.16 -8.01 9.73
CA SER A 131 7.03 -8.94 10.46
C SER A 131 7.45 -8.39 11.83
N SER A 132 7.75 -7.09 11.90
CA SER A 132 8.07 -6.41 13.15
C SER A 132 6.86 -6.40 14.11
N LEU A 133 5.65 -6.15 13.61
CA LEU A 133 4.42 -6.22 14.41
C LEU A 133 4.18 -7.62 14.96
N CYS A 134 4.35 -8.67 14.15
CA CYS A 134 4.27 -10.05 14.62
C CYS A 134 5.24 -10.30 15.78
N THR A 135 6.49 -9.88 15.62
CA THR A 135 7.53 -10.04 16.65
C THR A 135 7.19 -9.25 17.92
N ILE A 136 6.69 -8.03 17.79
CA ILE A 136 6.26 -7.19 18.93
C ILE A 136 5.12 -7.85 19.69
N VAL A 137 4.08 -8.31 19.00
CA VAL A 137 2.92 -8.97 19.62
C VAL A 137 3.34 -10.29 20.27
N GLN A 138 4.22 -11.05 19.62
CA GLN A 138 4.78 -12.26 20.20
C GLN A 138 5.61 -11.96 21.45
N ASN A 139 6.42 -10.91 21.48
CA ASN A 139 7.31 -10.65 22.63
C ASN A 139 6.63 -9.92 23.79
N ASN A 140 5.64 -9.06 23.50
CA ASN A 140 5.04 -8.15 24.48
C ASN A 140 3.55 -8.42 24.74
N GLY A 141 2.93 -9.32 23.98
CA GLY A 141 1.52 -9.67 24.16
C GLY A 141 1.31 -10.49 25.42
N ALA A 142 0.15 -10.31 26.05
CA ALA A 142 -0.29 -11.16 27.14
C ALA A 142 -0.86 -12.45 26.56
N ASP A 143 -0.64 -13.57 27.27
CA ASP A 143 -1.31 -14.82 26.91
C ASP A 143 -2.82 -14.63 27.17
N GLU A 144 -3.65 -14.89 26.16
CA GLU A 144 -5.11 -14.75 26.20
C GLU A 144 -5.78 -15.86 27.06
N LEU A 145 -5.08 -16.34 28.09
CA LEU A 145 -5.43 -17.53 28.88
C LEU A 145 -6.35 -17.24 30.08
N GLN A 146 -6.70 -15.98 30.37
CA GLN A 146 -7.42 -15.67 31.62
C GLN A 146 -8.73 -14.89 31.48
N ALA A 147 -9.08 -14.34 30.31
CA ALA A 147 -10.19 -13.36 30.27
C ALA A 147 -11.60 -13.97 30.21
N THR A 148 -11.81 -15.18 29.67
CA THR A 148 -13.18 -15.75 29.64
C THR A 148 -13.18 -17.26 29.46
N GLN A 149 -13.22 -18.01 30.57
CA GLN A 149 -13.34 -19.48 30.63
C GLN A 149 -14.66 -20.05 30.04
N ALA A 150 -15.50 -19.26 29.36
CA ALA A 150 -16.87 -19.65 29.01
C ALA A 150 -17.13 -19.94 27.52
N ALA A 151 -16.18 -19.71 26.61
CA ALA A 151 -16.36 -20.02 25.18
C ALA A 151 -15.31 -21.02 24.70
N ALA A 152 -15.36 -22.22 25.28
CA ALA A 152 -14.51 -23.35 24.96
C ALA A 152 -14.79 -23.93 23.57
N VAL A 153 -14.21 -23.36 22.51
CA VAL A 153 -13.87 -24.13 21.30
C VAL A 153 -12.55 -23.59 20.75
N SER A 154 -11.46 -24.17 21.27
CA SER A 154 -10.13 -24.30 20.67
C SER A 154 -9.86 -23.45 19.42
N ARG A 155 -9.39 -22.22 19.63
CA ARG A 155 -8.62 -21.52 18.61
C ARG A 155 -7.34 -21.06 19.27
N HIS A 156 -6.26 -21.72 18.85
CA HIS A 156 -4.84 -21.52 19.12
C HIS A 156 -4.47 -20.42 20.12
N ALA A 157 -3.72 -20.78 21.16
CA ALA A 157 -3.15 -19.87 22.15
C ALA A 157 -2.29 -18.79 21.48
N GLY A 158 -2.92 -17.67 21.13
CA GLY A 158 -2.29 -16.49 20.57
C GLY A 158 -1.88 -15.53 21.68
N ARG A 159 -0.82 -14.78 21.44
CA ARG A 159 -0.50 -13.60 22.24
C ARG A 159 -1.25 -12.40 21.68
N SER A 160 -1.82 -11.58 22.56
CA SER A 160 -2.59 -10.40 22.19
C SER A 160 -2.03 -9.13 22.83
N LEU A 161 -2.10 -8.03 22.11
CA LEU A 161 -1.59 -6.73 22.51
C LEU A 161 -2.60 -5.63 22.19
N LEU A 162 -2.89 -4.76 23.17
CA LEU A 162 -3.74 -3.60 22.96
C LEU A 162 -3.13 -2.64 21.92
N LEU A 163 -3.96 -2.16 20.99
CA LEU A 163 -3.53 -1.30 19.89
C LEU A 163 -2.93 0.02 20.40
N SER A 164 -3.43 0.55 21.53
CA SER A 164 -2.84 1.70 22.22
C SER A 164 -1.36 1.52 22.62
N ARG A 165 -0.91 0.27 22.84
CA ARG A 165 0.48 -0.05 23.19
C ARG A 165 1.39 -0.28 21.98
N VAL A 166 0.83 -0.43 20.78
CA VAL A 166 1.61 -0.77 19.58
C VAL A 166 2.52 0.37 19.15
N LYS A 167 2.06 1.62 19.21
CA LYS A 167 2.84 2.79 18.76
C LYS A 167 4.21 2.94 19.44
N PRO A 168 4.32 2.99 20.79
CA PRO A 168 5.63 3.12 21.45
C PRO A 168 6.53 1.91 21.19
N LEU A 169 5.96 0.72 21.01
CA LEU A 169 6.72 -0.49 20.69
C LEU A 169 7.26 -0.47 19.25
N LEU A 170 6.49 0.05 18.29
CA LEU A 170 6.99 0.28 16.92
C LEU A 170 8.13 1.30 16.90
N GLN A 171 8.04 2.35 17.72
CA GLN A 171 9.12 3.33 17.87
C GLN A 171 10.39 2.68 18.44
N ALA A 172 10.24 1.77 19.40
CA ALA A 172 11.37 1.07 20.02
C ALA A 172 12.00 -0.02 19.13
N HIS A 173 11.18 -0.79 18.40
CA HIS A 173 11.64 -2.02 17.74
C HIS A 173 11.73 -1.93 16.21
N TRP A 174 11.04 -0.99 15.57
CA TRP A 174 11.05 -0.84 14.11
C TRP A 174 11.79 0.41 13.66
N HIS A 175 11.37 1.58 14.12
CA HIS A 175 12.04 2.84 13.80
C HIS A 175 11.72 3.95 14.81
N ALA A 176 12.75 4.64 15.33
CA ALA A 176 12.62 5.67 16.37
C ALA A 176 11.64 6.80 16.02
N HIS A 177 11.57 7.18 14.75
CA HIS A 177 10.70 8.26 14.25
C HIS A 177 9.39 7.73 13.63
N PHE A 178 8.90 6.57 14.06
CA PHE A 178 7.62 6.05 13.59
C PHE A 178 6.49 7.04 13.93
N ASP A 179 5.82 7.52 12.88
CA ASP A 179 4.63 8.35 12.95
C ASP A 179 3.58 7.89 11.93
N GLU A 180 2.44 7.42 12.41
CA GLU A 180 1.33 6.95 11.56
C GLU A 180 0.78 8.03 10.62
N ALA A 181 0.86 9.31 11.00
CA ALA A 181 0.33 10.42 10.20
C ALA A 181 1.21 10.75 8.98
N SER A 182 2.49 10.33 9.02
CA SER A 182 3.42 10.50 7.90
C SER A 182 3.14 9.54 6.74
N PHE A 183 2.36 8.46 6.98
CA PHE A 183 2.10 7.47 5.95
C PHE A 183 1.09 7.95 4.92
N SER A 184 1.55 7.96 3.68
CA SER A 184 0.71 8.02 2.50
C SER A 184 1.21 7.01 1.48
N TYR A 185 0.30 6.52 0.65
CA TYR A 185 0.64 5.53 -0.36
C TYR A 185 -0.15 5.78 -1.64
N TRP A 186 0.36 5.29 -2.75
CA TRP A 186 -0.37 5.28 -4.02
C TRP A 186 -1.08 3.94 -4.19
N ASN A 187 -2.36 3.96 -4.54
CA ASN A 187 -3.04 2.75 -4.97
C ASN A 187 -2.60 2.33 -6.38
N GLU A 188 -3.10 1.20 -6.87
CA GLU A 188 -2.77 0.65 -8.20
C GLU A 188 -3.10 1.61 -9.35
N GLN A 189 -4.09 2.50 -9.15
CA GLN A 189 -4.49 3.51 -10.12
C GLN A 189 -3.62 4.78 -10.02
N GLY A 190 -2.69 4.85 -9.07
CA GLY A 190 -1.84 6.01 -8.80
C GLY A 190 -2.57 7.13 -8.05
N VAL A 191 -3.62 6.86 -7.29
CA VAL A 191 -4.28 7.84 -6.41
C VAL A 191 -3.65 7.79 -5.03
N MET A 192 -3.32 8.96 -4.47
CA MET A 192 -2.72 9.05 -3.14
C MET A 192 -3.77 8.83 -2.06
N VAL A 193 -3.49 7.91 -1.14
CA VAL A 193 -4.30 7.62 0.04
C VAL A 193 -3.49 7.99 1.28
N LYS A 194 -4.05 8.84 2.15
CA LYS A 194 -3.42 9.25 3.42
C LYS A 194 -3.93 8.41 4.57
N VAL A 195 -3.01 7.94 5.41
CA VAL A 195 -3.33 7.15 6.60
C VAL A 195 -3.40 8.09 7.80
N LYS A 196 -4.59 8.24 8.39
CA LYS A 196 -4.83 9.21 9.48
C LYS A 196 -4.64 8.64 10.89
N LYS A 197 -4.75 7.32 11.04
CA LYS A 197 -4.81 6.64 12.34
C LYS A 197 -4.10 5.30 12.25
N LEU A 198 -3.49 4.87 13.36
CA LEU A 198 -2.83 3.57 13.46
C LEU A 198 -3.78 2.41 13.11
N LYS A 199 -5.05 2.48 13.54
CA LYS A 199 -6.08 1.49 13.14
C LYS A 199 -6.17 1.32 11.62
N HIS A 200 -6.20 2.42 10.86
CA HIS A 200 -6.29 2.34 9.40
C HIS A 200 -5.03 1.72 8.78
N LEU A 201 -3.85 2.00 9.34
CA LEU A 201 -2.60 1.37 8.91
C LEU A 201 -2.66 -0.15 9.11
N ILE A 202 -3.00 -0.60 10.32
CA ILE A 202 -3.09 -2.03 10.64
C ILE A 202 -4.13 -2.72 9.75
N THR A 203 -5.31 -2.13 9.58
CA THR A 203 -6.33 -2.68 8.68
C THR A 203 -5.81 -2.79 7.23
N ALA A 204 -5.09 -1.78 6.73
CA ALA A 204 -4.49 -1.83 5.40
C ALA A 204 -3.43 -2.94 5.28
N LEU A 205 -2.57 -3.10 6.29
CA LEU A 205 -1.55 -4.17 6.35
C LEU A 205 -2.18 -5.57 6.30
N LEU A 206 -3.22 -5.80 7.10
CA LEU A 206 -3.94 -7.08 7.10
C LEU A 206 -4.54 -7.38 5.72
N ARG A 207 -5.11 -6.35 5.08
CA ARG A 207 -5.64 -6.48 3.72
C ARG A 207 -4.55 -6.80 2.70
N TRP A 208 -3.43 -6.06 2.69
CA TRP A 208 -2.32 -6.29 1.76
C TRP A 208 -1.69 -7.67 1.91
N ARG A 209 -1.58 -8.19 3.15
CA ARG A 209 -1.18 -9.57 3.38
C ARG A 209 -2.12 -10.55 2.71
N SER A 210 -3.43 -10.41 2.92
CA SER A 210 -4.42 -11.29 2.31
C SER A 210 -4.35 -11.23 0.78
N GLU A 211 -4.26 -10.02 0.20
CA GLU A 211 -4.08 -9.81 -1.23
C GLU A 211 -2.80 -10.52 -1.76
N ARG A 212 -1.68 -10.45 -1.02
CA ARG A 212 -0.43 -11.13 -1.38
C ARG A 212 -0.58 -12.65 -1.37
N LEU A 213 -1.21 -13.22 -0.34
CA LEU A 213 -1.41 -14.66 -0.25
C LEU A 213 -2.36 -15.16 -1.35
N THR A 214 -3.45 -14.42 -1.63
CA THR A 214 -4.36 -14.75 -2.74
C THR A 214 -3.65 -14.68 -4.09
N TRP A 215 -2.83 -13.64 -4.32
CA TRP A 215 -2.03 -13.51 -5.53
C TRP A 215 -1.04 -14.68 -5.69
N LEU A 216 -0.37 -15.08 -4.61
CA LEU A 216 0.58 -16.18 -4.62
C LEU A 216 -0.09 -17.52 -4.99
N LEU A 217 -1.25 -17.80 -4.41
CA LEU A 217 -2.05 -18.99 -4.71
C LEU A 217 -2.53 -19.01 -6.15
N ALA A 218 -3.00 -17.86 -6.67
CA ALA A 218 -3.49 -17.74 -8.04
C ALA A 218 -2.37 -17.94 -9.09
N GLU A 219 -1.17 -17.46 -8.80
CA GLU A 219 0.00 -17.59 -9.69
C GLU A 219 0.67 -18.98 -9.60
N GLY A 220 0.37 -19.78 -8.56
CA GLY A 220 1.02 -21.08 -8.33
C GLY A 220 2.54 -20.97 -8.17
N ARG A 221 3.05 -19.81 -7.76
CA ARG A 221 4.49 -19.57 -7.61
C ARG A 221 5.01 -20.20 -6.33
N LYS A 222 6.28 -20.63 -6.39
CA LYS A 222 6.99 -21.09 -5.19
C LYS A 222 7.06 -19.96 -4.16
N PRO A 223 6.70 -20.21 -2.88
CA PRO A 223 6.79 -19.20 -1.83
C PRO A 223 8.20 -18.64 -1.69
N SER A 224 8.27 -17.31 -1.75
CA SER A 224 9.50 -16.53 -1.63
C SER A 224 9.87 -16.28 -0.16
N THR A 225 11.00 -15.62 0.11
CA THR A 225 11.41 -15.30 1.49
C THR A 225 10.43 -14.32 2.13
N LEU A 226 9.91 -13.38 1.32
CA LEU A 226 8.85 -12.47 1.72
C LEU A 226 7.58 -13.22 2.15
N ASP A 227 7.17 -14.23 1.38
CA ASP A 227 5.94 -14.97 1.67
C ASP A 227 6.05 -15.77 2.98
N ARG A 228 7.24 -16.30 3.29
CA ARG A 228 7.52 -16.96 4.57
C ARG A 228 7.39 -16.01 5.77
N ALA A 229 7.89 -14.78 5.62
CA ALA A 229 7.77 -13.77 6.67
C ALA A 229 6.31 -13.36 6.96
N LEU A 230 5.41 -13.56 5.98
CA LEU A 230 3.99 -13.26 6.09
C LEU A 230 3.14 -14.44 6.58
N LEU A 231 3.72 -15.61 6.84
CA LEU A 231 2.95 -16.79 7.28
C LEU A 231 2.26 -16.58 8.62
N VAL A 232 2.88 -15.84 9.53
CA VAL A 232 2.27 -15.47 10.82
C VAL A 232 1.04 -14.60 10.55
N LYS A 233 -0.11 -14.94 11.16
CA LYS A 233 -1.36 -14.22 10.95
C LYS A 233 -1.62 -13.28 12.11
N LEU A 234 -1.74 -12.00 11.79
CA LEU A 234 -2.25 -10.97 12.69
C LEU A 234 -3.76 -10.83 12.52
N GLU A 235 -4.48 -10.70 13.62
CA GLU A 235 -5.91 -10.46 13.67
C GLU A 235 -6.21 -9.25 14.56
N LEU A 236 -7.23 -8.47 14.19
CA LEU A 236 -7.64 -7.29 14.93
C LEU A 236 -9.07 -7.50 15.45
N ALA A 237 -9.23 -7.53 16.77
CA ALA A 237 -10.51 -7.75 17.45
C ALA A 237 -10.85 -6.59 18.39
N PRO A 238 -12.12 -6.32 18.69
CA PRO A 238 -12.50 -5.38 19.75
C PRO A 238 -12.10 -5.93 21.12
N ALA A 239 -11.53 -5.08 21.99
CA ALA A 239 -11.29 -5.45 23.38
C ALA A 239 -12.61 -5.48 24.16
N SER A 240 -12.83 -6.50 25.00
CA SER A 240 -14.06 -6.65 25.78
C SER A 240 -14.18 -5.63 26.92
N CYS A 241 -13.06 -5.20 27.50
CA CYS A 241 -13.05 -4.37 28.71
C CYS A 241 -12.75 -2.88 28.44
N GLN A 242 -12.35 -2.51 27.23
CA GLN A 242 -11.88 -1.17 26.90
C GLN A 242 -12.38 -0.76 25.50
N ASN A 243 -12.58 0.54 25.26
CA ASN A 243 -12.85 1.09 23.92
C ASN A 243 -11.57 1.09 23.05
N ASP A 244 -10.87 -0.04 23.02
CA ASP A 244 -9.63 -0.27 22.29
C ASP A 244 -9.74 -1.55 21.44
N LEU A 245 -8.74 -1.79 20.60
CA LEU A 245 -8.63 -2.99 19.77
C LEU A 245 -7.48 -3.86 20.29
N LEU A 246 -7.66 -5.17 20.21
CA LEU A 246 -6.61 -6.17 20.45
C LEU A 246 -6.03 -6.61 19.12
N LEU A 247 -4.72 -6.52 19.01
CA LEU A 247 -3.94 -7.11 17.93
C LEU A 247 -3.39 -8.45 18.41
N SER A 248 -3.89 -9.54 17.83
CA SER A 248 -3.54 -10.91 18.21
C SER A 248 -2.69 -11.57 17.13
N CYS A 249 -1.70 -12.36 17.55
CA CYS A 249 -0.86 -13.15 16.67
C CYS A 249 -1.31 -14.63 16.74
N VAL A 250 -1.85 -15.13 15.63
CA VAL A 250 -2.32 -16.51 15.46
C VAL A 250 -1.35 -17.25 14.54
N GLN A 251 -0.92 -18.44 14.97
CA GLN A 251 -0.18 -19.35 14.10
C GLN A 251 -1.20 -20.07 13.20
N ASP A 252 -1.18 -19.77 11.91
CA ASP A 252 -2.04 -20.43 10.93
C ASP A 252 -1.32 -21.66 10.37
N GLU A 253 -1.40 -22.77 11.11
CA GLU A 253 -0.77 -24.04 10.71
C GLU A 253 -1.29 -24.54 9.36
N ARG A 254 -2.55 -24.25 9.00
CA ARG A 254 -3.16 -24.73 7.75
C ARG A 254 -2.54 -24.08 6.53
N VAL A 255 -2.41 -22.75 6.55
CA VAL A 255 -1.78 -22.01 5.45
C VAL A 255 -0.32 -22.40 5.31
N MET A 256 0.37 -22.59 6.44
CA MET A 256 1.75 -23.06 6.45
C MET A 256 1.87 -24.44 5.79
N GLU A 257 0.98 -25.36 6.14
CA GLU A 257 0.98 -26.72 5.62
C GLU A 257 0.60 -26.75 4.12
N GLU A 258 -0.37 -25.96 3.68
CA GLU A 258 -0.77 -25.85 2.27
C GLU A 258 0.36 -25.27 1.40
N MET A 259 1.06 -24.24 1.90
CA MET A 259 2.20 -23.65 1.20
C MET A 259 3.44 -24.56 1.19
N LEU A 260 3.60 -25.45 2.18
CA LEU A 260 4.68 -26.43 2.24
C LEU A 260 4.38 -27.72 1.45
N LYS A 261 3.11 -28.10 1.31
CA LYS A 261 2.69 -29.32 0.59
C LYS A 261 2.75 -29.20 -0.94
N SER A 262 3.01 -28.02 -1.48
CA SER A 262 3.31 -27.79 -2.91
C SER A 262 4.79 -27.44 -3.04
N PRO A 263 5.67 -28.13 -3.83
CA PRO A 263 5.37 -28.71 -5.15
C PRO A 263 6.25 -29.92 -5.60
N GLU A 264 5.67 -31.03 -6.04
CA GLU A 264 6.34 -31.93 -7.02
C GLU A 264 5.40 -32.49 -8.09
N THR A 265 4.09 -32.55 -7.85
CA THR A 265 3.15 -32.96 -8.89
C THR A 265 2.89 -31.80 -9.84
N GLY A 266 3.82 -31.63 -10.77
CA GLY A 266 3.70 -30.78 -11.94
C GLY A 266 2.45 -31.15 -12.73
N VAL A 267 1.33 -30.56 -12.36
CA VAL A 267 0.25 -30.32 -13.30
C VAL A 267 0.71 -29.10 -14.08
N GLN A 268 1.46 -29.37 -15.16
CA GLN A 268 1.37 -28.52 -16.35
C GLN A 268 -0.13 -28.40 -16.64
N VAL A 269 -0.79 -27.37 -16.09
CA VAL A 269 -2.04 -26.87 -16.65
C VAL A 269 -1.61 -26.24 -17.96
N ARG A 270 -1.52 -27.16 -18.91
CA ARG A 270 -1.42 -27.02 -20.34
C ARG A 270 -2.32 -25.86 -20.75
N ARG A 271 -1.71 -24.69 -20.89
CA ARG A 271 -2.24 -23.56 -21.64
C ARG A 271 -2.14 -23.89 -23.14
N GLU A 272 -2.60 -25.08 -23.54
CA GLU A 272 -2.95 -25.40 -24.91
C GLU A 272 -4.47 -25.53 -24.97
N MET A 273 -5.12 -24.43 -25.29
CA MET A 273 -6.40 -24.48 -25.98
C MET A 273 -6.35 -23.47 -27.12
N SER A 274 -5.71 -23.90 -28.20
CA SER A 274 -6.09 -23.49 -29.54
C SER A 274 -6.27 -24.76 -30.37
N SER A 275 -7.46 -24.84 -30.96
CA SER A 275 -7.82 -25.61 -32.16
C SER A 275 -8.49 -26.98 -31.98
N ALA A 276 -9.69 -27.04 -32.57
CA ALA A 276 -10.47 -28.18 -33.10
C ALA A 276 -11.61 -28.77 -32.23
N GLU A 277 -12.83 -28.35 -32.59
CA GLU A 277 -14.05 -29.15 -32.87
C GLU A 277 -14.44 -30.34 -31.97
N GLN A 278 -15.61 -30.26 -31.31
CA GLN A 278 -16.81 -31.03 -31.70
C GLN A 278 -18.03 -30.67 -30.84
N GLY A 279 -19.20 -30.65 -31.48
CA GLY A 279 -20.47 -30.20 -30.92
C GLY A 279 -21.08 -31.19 -29.91
N GLN A 280 -21.49 -30.66 -28.76
CA GLN A 280 -22.48 -31.26 -27.88
C GLN A 280 -23.27 -30.13 -27.21
N THR A 281 -24.60 -30.17 -27.38
CA THR A 281 -25.59 -29.32 -26.74
C THR A 281 -25.79 -29.74 -25.29
N PRO A 282 -25.57 -28.86 -24.29
CA PRO A 282 -25.86 -29.16 -22.90
C PRO A 282 -27.36 -28.95 -22.56
N PRO A 283 -27.91 -29.68 -21.57
CA PRO A 283 -29.30 -29.55 -21.12
C PRO A 283 -29.53 -28.21 -20.37
N PRO A 284 -30.79 -27.73 -20.31
CA PRO A 284 -31.12 -26.44 -19.70
C PRO A 284 -30.86 -26.44 -18.19
N SER A 285 -30.03 -25.51 -17.74
CA SER A 285 -29.69 -25.23 -16.34
C SER A 285 -30.70 -24.25 -15.74
N VAL A 286 -31.35 -24.64 -14.64
CA VAL A 286 -32.43 -23.92 -13.93
C VAL A 286 -31.93 -22.92 -12.88
N HIS A 287 -30.76 -22.31 -13.06
CA HIS A 287 -30.13 -21.44 -12.06
C HIS A 287 -30.02 -19.95 -12.45
N GLU A 288 -30.97 -19.42 -13.21
CA GLU A 288 -31.10 -17.97 -13.51
C GLU A 288 -32.32 -17.34 -12.81
N LEU A 289 -32.50 -17.55 -11.51
CA LEU A 289 -33.63 -16.92 -10.79
C LEU A 289 -33.24 -15.85 -9.78
N PHE A 290 -31.95 -15.61 -9.51
CA PHE A 290 -31.53 -14.53 -8.61
C PHE A 290 -30.17 -13.97 -9.02
N ASP A 291 -30.18 -12.80 -9.65
CA ASP A 291 -29.49 -11.59 -9.17
C ASP A 291 -29.45 -10.55 -10.30
N ASP A 292 -30.56 -9.82 -10.49
CA ASP A 292 -30.49 -8.48 -11.08
C ASP A 292 -30.30 -7.48 -9.93
N PRO A 293 -29.10 -6.88 -9.76
CA PRO A 293 -28.82 -5.94 -8.67
C PRO A 293 -29.57 -4.60 -8.81
N PHE A 294 -30.38 -4.41 -9.86
CA PHE A 294 -31.23 -3.24 -10.06
C PHE A 294 -32.73 -3.51 -9.98
N GLU A 295 -33.16 -4.74 -9.68
CA GLU A 295 -34.57 -4.97 -9.38
C GLU A 295 -34.91 -4.41 -7.98
N PRO A 296 -35.84 -3.43 -7.88
CA PRO A 296 -36.25 -2.91 -6.59
C PRO A 296 -36.93 -4.02 -5.78
N PRO A 297 -36.72 -4.07 -4.46
CA PRO A 297 -37.29 -5.11 -3.62
C PRO A 297 -38.82 -5.13 -3.76
N PRO A 298 -39.46 -6.32 -3.83
CA PRO A 298 -40.90 -6.42 -4.01
C PRO A 298 -41.61 -5.69 -2.88
N GLN A 299 -42.40 -4.68 -3.26
CA GLN A 299 -43.23 -3.94 -2.32
C GLN A 299 -44.26 -4.89 -1.73
N LYS A 300 -44.08 -5.23 -0.45
CA LYS A 300 -45.07 -6.00 0.31
C LYS A 300 -46.33 -5.17 0.42
N LEU A 301 -47.33 -5.55 -0.38
CA LEU A 301 -48.69 -5.05 -0.30
C LEU A 301 -49.32 -5.65 0.96
N ASP A 302 -49.11 -5.02 2.11
CA ASP A 302 -49.82 -5.35 3.35
C ASP A 302 -51.30 -4.97 3.19
N ARG A 303 -52.04 -5.88 2.56
CA ARG A 303 -53.50 -5.86 2.48
C ARG A 303 -54.05 -6.28 3.83
N TRP A 304 -54.21 -5.32 4.72
CA TRP A 304 -55.01 -5.52 5.93
C TRP A 304 -56.47 -5.80 5.53
N PRO A 305 -57.08 -6.91 5.99
CA PRO A 305 -58.51 -7.11 5.81
C PRO A 305 -59.26 -6.18 6.76
N SER A 306 -59.94 -5.20 6.17
CA SER A 306 -61.03 -4.49 6.83
C SER A 306 -62.14 -5.48 7.17
N SER A 307 -62.31 -5.76 8.46
CA SER A 307 -63.54 -6.30 9.01
C SER A 307 -64.13 -5.30 9.98
N LEU A 308 -65.25 -4.72 9.54
CA LEU A 308 -66.22 -3.98 10.32
C LEU A 308 -66.76 -4.86 11.46
N LEU A 309 -67.00 -4.28 12.63
CA LEU A 309 -68.23 -4.38 13.44
C LEU A 309 -68.08 -3.56 14.76
N THR A 310 -68.71 -2.38 14.75
CA THR A 310 -69.68 -1.75 15.71
C THR A 310 -69.77 -2.14 17.21
N PRO A 311 -70.43 -1.33 18.08
CA PRO A 311 -69.81 -0.72 19.26
C PRO A 311 -70.51 -1.07 20.61
N THR A 312 -69.89 -0.68 21.72
CA THR A 312 -70.47 -0.39 23.06
C THR A 312 -69.26 0.11 23.87
N GLY A 313 -69.21 1.23 24.57
CA GLY A 313 -70.19 2.02 25.29
C GLY A 313 -69.53 2.37 26.65
N SER A 314 -69.65 3.62 27.09
CA SER A 314 -69.37 4.13 28.44
C SER A 314 -67.99 4.77 28.73
N ASP A 315 -68.00 6.10 28.58
CA ASP A 315 -67.81 7.14 29.62
C ASP A 315 -66.48 7.45 30.32
N ARG A 316 -66.29 8.78 30.46
CA ARG A 316 -65.30 9.59 31.21
C ARG A 316 -63.92 9.63 30.55
N GLY A 317 -63.51 10.67 29.82
CA GLY A 317 -63.65 12.11 30.07
C GLY A 317 -62.40 12.61 30.81
N PHE A 318 -61.57 13.46 30.17
CA PHE A 318 -61.12 14.78 30.69
C PHE A 318 -59.89 15.34 29.90
N TRP A 319 -60.14 16.31 29.01
CA TRP A 319 -59.34 17.50 28.63
C TRP A 319 -58.10 17.29 27.73
N SER A 320 -58.16 17.65 26.45
CA SER A 320 -58.06 19.02 25.84
C SER A 320 -56.63 19.54 25.73
N GLY A 321 -56.16 19.77 24.49
CA GLY A 321 -55.01 20.64 24.23
C GLY A 321 -54.38 20.55 22.83
N VAL A 322 -55.01 21.21 21.84
CA VAL A 322 -54.41 21.99 20.70
C VAL A 322 -53.20 21.42 19.94
N SER A 323 -53.36 20.92 18.70
CA SER A 323 -53.52 21.62 17.39
C SER A 323 -52.21 21.99 16.67
N SER A 324 -52.04 21.40 15.47
CA SER A 324 -51.08 21.66 14.39
C SER A 324 -51.11 23.10 13.85
N PRO A 325 -50.16 23.55 12.98
CA PRO A 325 -50.22 23.28 11.51
C PRO A 325 -48.82 23.03 10.88
N LEU A 326 -48.57 22.40 9.71
CA LEU A 326 -49.04 22.51 8.31
C LEU A 326 -48.59 23.79 7.55
N PHE A 327 -48.21 23.59 6.27
CA PHE A 327 -47.90 24.54 5.16
C PHE A 327 -46.43 24.99 5.00
N THR A 328 -45.85 25.27 3.82
CA THR A 328 -45.99 24.91 2.38
C THR A 328 -44.81 25.57 1.64
N SER A 329 -44.48 25.05 0.46
CA SER A 329 -43.78 25.68 -0.68
C SER A 329 -43.69 27.21 -0.72
N GLY A 330 -42.54 27.75 -1.15
CA GLY A 330 -42.39 29.15 -1.56
C GLY A 330 -41.00 29.48 -2.11
N ARG A 331 -40.90 29.60 -3.43
CA ARG A 331 -39.76 30.05 -4.24
C ARG A 331 -39.72 31.58 -4.23
N ALA A 332 -38.57 32.21 -3.96
CA ALA A 332 -38.32 33.61 -4.30
C ALA A 332 -36.82 33.92 -4.44
N ASN A 333 -36.47 34.54 -5.56
CA ASN A 333 -35.21 35.24 -5.80
C ASN A 333 -35.10 36.43 -4.83
N PHE A 334 -33.88 36.74 -4.37
CA PHE A 334 -33.48 38.12 -4.09
C PHE A 334 -32.00 38.32 -4.43
N GLU A 335 -31.82 39.24 -5.37
CA GLU A 335 -30.63 39.97 -5.76
C GLU A 335 -30.41 41.09 -4.74
N MET A 336 -29.18 41.29 -4.27
CA MET A 336 -28.79 42.50 -3.54
C MET A 336 -27.29 42.74 -3.65
N ASP A 337 -26.94 43.76 -4.44
CA ASP A 337 -25.64 44.41 -4.51
C ASP A 337 -25.29 45.20 -3.24
N SER A 338 -23.98 45.35 -2.99
CA SER A 338 -23.25 46.48 -2.35
C SER A 338 -22.15 45.94 -1.43
N ALA A 339 -20.87 46.08 -1.77
CA ALA A 339 -20.01 47.29 -1.78
C ALA A 339 -19.22 47.45 -0.47
N ASP A 340 -17.90 47.55 -0.64
CA ASP A 340 -16.87 48.23 0.17
C ASP A 340 -16.72 47.98 1.69
N SER A 341 -15.61 47.34 2.06
CA SER A 341 -14.64 47.86 3.05
C SER A 341 -13.43 46.92 3.15
N THR A 342 -12.28 47.29 2.60
CA THR A 342 -11.17 48.04 3.22
C THR A 342 -10.46 47.33 4.38
N GLN A 343 -9.21 46.98 4.07
CA GLN A 343 -7.98 47.09 4.87
C GLN A 343 -7.99 46.65 6.34
N SER A 344 -7.13 45.67 6.64
CA SER A 344 -6.30 45.70 7.86
C SER A 344 -5.03 44.87 7.64
N THR A 345 -3.96 45.58 7.30
CA THR A 345 -2.57 45.15 7.39
C THR A 345 -2.05 45.63 8.74
N MET A 346 -1.64 44.73 9.63
CA MET A 346 -0.92 45.12 10.85
C MET A 346 0.56 44.78 10.68
N THR A 347 1.39 45.82 10.64
CA THR A 347 2.85 45.78 10.76
C THR A 347 3.19 46.29 12.16
N PRO A 348 4.03 45.61 12.95
CA PRO A 348 4.50 46.17 14.22
C PRO A 348 5.69 47.11 13.97
N THR A 349 5.58 48.33 14.48
CA THR A 349 6.65 49.32 14.56
C THR A 349 7.47 49.12 15.83
N SER A 350 8.79 49.04 15.70
CA SER A 350 9.75 49.12 16.79
C SER A 350 10.02 50.59 17.13
N GLU A 351 9.60 51.02 18.31
CA GLU A 351 10.00 52.30 18.91
C GLU A 351 11.40 52.18 19.53
N LEU A 352 12.18 53.22 19.28
CA LEU A 352 13.57 53.40 19.67
C LEU A 352 13.54 54.53 20.70
N ASP A 353 13.82 54.21 21.97
CA ASP A 353 13.98 55.23 23.02
C ASP A 353 15.41 55.14 23.54
N GLU A 354 16.15 56.23 23.29
CA GLU A 354 17.48 56.48 23.80
C GLU A 354 17.36 56.95 25.25
N ASN A 355 18.04 56.29 26.18
CA ASN A 355 18.37 56.93 27.45
C ASN A 355 19.77 56.54 27.94
N ILE A 356 20.52 57.59 28.26
CA ILE A 356 21.94 57.63 28.59
C ILE A 356 22.10 57.40 30.10
N GLY A 357 23.01 56.54 30.53
CA GLY A 357 23.49 56.57 31.91
C GLY A 357 24.22 55.34 32.45
N PHE A 358 25.55 55.43 32.47
CA PHE A 358 26.47 54.86 33.48
C PHE A 358 26.72 53.32 33.57
N MET A 359 27.99 52.99 33.26
CA MET A 359 28.80 51.81 33.61
C MET A 359 28.84 51.54 35.14
N PRO A 360 29.03 50.27 35.61
CA PRO A 360 30.30 49.54 35.40
C PRO A 360 30.21 48.03 35.13
N THR A 361 31.10 47.60 34.24
CA THR A 361 31.84 46.33 34.19
C THR A 361 31.30 45.14 35.00
N ASN A 362 30.71 44.18 34.30
CA ASN A 362 31.05 42.78 34.56
C ASN A 362 30.97 41.96 33.28
N GLN A 363 32.04 41.21 33.05
CA GLN A 363 32.43 40.58 31.81
C GLN A 363 31.85 39.16 31.80
N GLN A 364 30.72 38.96 31.13
CA GLN A 364 30.26 37.62 30.74
C GLN A 364 29.71 37.68 29.32
N SER A 365 30.51 37.18 28.38
CA SER A 365 30.13 36.96 26.99
C SER A 365 28.99 35.95 26.91
N ALA A 366 27.78 36.43 26.63
CA ALA A 366 26.67 35.59 26.19
C ALA A 366 26.76 35.42 24.67
N CYS A 367 27.33 34.29 24.24
CA CYS A 367 27.22 33.85 22.86
C CYS A 367 25.77 33.49 22.56
N ALA A 368 25.25 34.01 21.45
CA ALA A 368 23.95 33.64 20.90
C ALA A 368 23.91 32.13 20.63
N VAL A 369 23.03 31.42 21.33
CA VAL A 369 22.73 30.01 21.06
C VAL A 369 21.80 29.96 19.85
N VAL A 370 22.39 29.80 18.67
CA VAL A 370 21.67 29.36 17.48
C VAL A 370 21.51 27.83 17.61
N PRO A 371 20.32 27.23 17.44
CA PRO A 371 20.17 25.79 17.51
C PRO A 371 20.88 25.13 16.32
N VAL A 372 22.05 24.55 16.59
CA VAL A 372 22.85 23.79 15.62
C VAL A 372 22.28 22.37 15.56
N TRP A 373 21.35 22.10 14.64
CA TRP A 373 20.83 20.74 14.42
C TRP A 373 21.56 19.99 13.29
N PHE A 374 22.85 20.30 13.09
CA PHE A 374 23.74 19.52 12.22
C PHE A 374 25.13 19.40 12.87
N SER A 375 25.29 18.49 13.83
CA SER A 375 26.60 18.16 14.41
C SER A 375 26.72 16.71 14.93
N TYR A 376 26.04 15.74 14.30
CA TYR A 376 26.32 14.31 14.51
C TYR A 376 26.31 13.52 13.19
N LEU A 377 27.01 14.02 12.18
CA LEU A 377 27.60 13.18 11.16
C LEU A 377 29.13 13.23 11.35
N PRO A 378 29.82 12.10 11.53
CA PRO A 378 31.27 12.11 11.67
C PRO A 378 31.89 12.65 10.37
N ALA A 379 32.59 13.77 10.50
CA ALA A 379 33.29 14.47 9.41
C ALA A 379 34.59 13.75 8.98
N THR A 380 34.58 12.42 8.85
CA THR A 380 35.74 11.62 8.44
C THR A 380 35.51 10.83 7.15
N LEU A 381 34.48 11.14 6.36
CA LEU A 381 34.07 10.33 5.19
C LEU A 381 34.22 10.99 3.82
N PHE A 382 34.99 12.08 3.71
CA PHE A 382 35.51 12.55 2.43
C PHE A 382 36.95 13.04 2.59
N GLY A 383 37.83 12.09 2.93
CA GLY A 383 39.27 12.20 2.80
C GLY A 383 39.76 11.16 1.79
N ASP A 384 39.78 11.56 0.52
CA ASP A 384 40.72 11.17 -0.53
C ASP A 384 41.58 9.90 -0.29
N ARG A 385 40.99 8.72 -0.53
CA ARG A 385 41.60 7.51 -1.13
C ARG A 385 40.55 6.41 -1.19
N GLY A 386 40.35 5.86 -2.39
CA GLY A 386 39.29 4.89 -2.68
C GLY A 386 39.51 3.55 -1.99
N ASP A 387 38.81 3.33 -0.88
CA ASP A 387 38.53 2.01 -0.36
C ASP A 387 37.17 1.54 -0.90
N ILE A 388 37.23 0.76 -1.97
CA ILE A 388 36.07 0.00 -2.48
C ILE A 388 35.65 -0.97 -1.37
N PRO A 389 34.36 -1.01 -0.98
CA PRO A 389 33.87 -1.94 0.03
C PRO A 389 34.30 -3.38 -0.30
N SER A 390 35.09 -3.98 0.60
CA SER A 390 35.50 -5.38 0.51
C SER A 390 34.25 -6.26 0.42
N GLY A 391 34.09 -6.98 -0.70
CA GLY A 391 32.97 -7.89 -0.95
C GLY A 391 32.06 -7.53 -2.12
N ILE A 392 32.11 -6.31 -2.67
CA ILE A 392 31.37 -5.99 -3.92
C ILE A 392 31.92 -6.79 -5.11
N VAL A 393 33.24 -6.88 -5.22
CA VAL A 393 33.91 -7.66 -6.28
C VAL A 393 33.64 -9.15 -6.10
N ASP A 394 33.61 -9.66 -4.87
CA ASP A 394 33.34 -11.08 -4.61
C ASP A 394 31.88 -11.46 -4.91
N ARG A 395 30.91 -10.58 -4.63
CA ARG A 395 29.50 -10.78 -5.02
C ARG A 395 29.28 -10.76 -6.52
N LEU A 396 29.99 -9.88 -7.25
CA LEU A 396 29.95 -9.87 -8.71
C LEU A 396 30.64 -11.10 -9.28
N ARG A 397 31.81 -11.48 -8.76
CA ARG A 397 32.55 -12.68 -9.17
C ARG A 397 31.73 -13.95 -8.96
N SER A 398 31.05 -14.11 -7.82
CA SER A 398 30.22 -15.28 -7.55
C SER A 398 29.01 -15.45 -8.49
N LYS A 399 28.62 -14.37 -9.20
CA LYS A 399 27.54 -14.41 -10.20
C LYS A 399 28.04 -14.74 -11.61
N PHE A 400 29.29 -14.46 -11.93
CA PHE A 400 29.84 -14.63 -13.29
C PHE A 400 30.82 -15.80 -13.43
N GLU A 401 31.49 -16.20 -12.34
CA GLU A 401 32.31 -17.41 -12.33
C GLU A 401 31.43 -18.58 -11.86
N PRO A 402 31.14 -19.57 -12.72
CA PRO A 402 30.50 -20.79 -12.27
C PRO A 402 31.41 -21.41 -11.22
N SER A 403 30.87 -21.64 -10.03
CA SER A 403 31.55 -22.37 -8.96
C SER A 403 32.23 -23.58 -9.59
N SER A 404 33.55 -23.67 -9.47
CA SER A 404 34.37 -24.73 -10.05
C SER A 404 34.03 -26.07 -9.39
N SER A 405 32.85 -26.61 -9.69
CA SER A 405 32.55 -28.01 -9.55
C SER A 405 33.41 -28.69 -10.59
N SER A 406 34.39 -29.45 -10.11
CA SER A 406 35.27 -30.33 -10.87
C SER A 406 34.60 -30.84 -12.15
N PHE A 407 35.00 -30.27 -13.29
CA PHE A 407 34.66 -30.81 -14.60
C PHE A 407 35.42 -32.13 -14.73
N THR A 408 34.74 -33.24 -14.44
CA THR A 408 35.23 -34.58 -14.78
C THR A 408 34.97 -34.78 -16.27
N PRO A 409 35.99 -34.79 -17.14
CA PRO A 409 35.75 -35.00 -18.55
C PRO A 409 35.15 -36.41 -18.77
N PRO A 410 34.20 -36.56 -19.70
CA PRO A 410 33.64 -37.87 -20.03
C PRO A 410 34.75 -38.81 -20.52
N ALA A 411 34.75 -40.05 -20.02
CA ALA A 411 35.77 -41.07 -20.27
C ALA A 411 35.97 -41.45 -21.75
N SER A 412 35.13 -40.95 -22.67
CA SER A 412 35.20 -41.21 -24.10
C SER A 412 36.33 -40.48 -24.85
N TRP A 413 37.08 -39.60 -24.20
CA TRP A 413 38.16 -38.82 -24.83
C TRP A 413 39.57 -39.41 -24.65
N GLN A 414 39.74 -40.53 -23.95
CA GLN A 414 41.08 -41.11 -23.66
C GLN A 414 41.59 -42.14 -24.68
N SER A 415 40.83 -42.50 -25.71
CA SER A 415 41.20 -43.62 -26.61
C SER A 415 41.83 -43.21 -27.94
N ALA A 416 42.28 -41.96 -28.11
CA ALA A 416 42.84 -41.49 -29.38
C ALA A 416 44.28 -40.98 -29.23
N THR A 417 45.15 -41.78 -28.60
CA THR A 417 46.61 -41.73 -28.76
C THR A 417 47.23 -42.99 -28.17
N GLN A 418 47.27 -44.05 -28.97
CA GLN A 418 48.30 -45.08 -28.89
C GLN A 418 48.50 -45.71 -30.27
#